data_AF-A0A8X7XI46-F1
#
_entry.id   AF-A0A8X7XI46-F1
#
_cell.length_a   1.000
_cell.length_b   1.000
_cell.length_c   1.000
_cell.angle_alpha   90.00
_cell.angle_beta   90.00
_cell.angle_gamma   90.00
#
_symmetry.space_group_name_H-M   'P 1'
#
loop_
_entity.id
_entity.type
_entity.pdbx_description
1 polymer ?
#
loop_
_entity_poly.entity_id
_entity_poly.type
_entity_poly.pdbx_seq_one_letter_code
_entity_poly.pdbx_strand_id
1 'polypeptide(L)'
;MEWNSVRFFMVAGVPILPPTPKFFPADWRAYMQGWMQSNVIPRMEQLQALWVLLTLVQDQINMANDRLRALEEVEKEIGTVLQCAGNIILELSKEKHNASFLDRQLSQFTTSVNRVETELSNQIRYLTQVATGQPHEGSTYSARKDCQMALNRVDYARVKLGELGRTCEILLDTQT
;
A
#
# COMPACT_ATOMS: atom_id res chain seq x y z
N MET A 1 -29.71 -14.81 10.16
CA MET A 1 -28.59 -14.27 10.95
C MET A 1 -28.40 -12.83 10.49
N GLU A 2 -28.86 -11.92 11.34
CA GLU A 2 -28.95 -10.48 11.08
C GLU A 2 -27.57 -9.82 11.14
N TRP A 3 -27.22 -9.02 10.12
CA TRP A 3 -26.04 -8.17 10.11
C TRP A 3 -26.34 -6.82 10.78
N ASN A 4 -26.65 -6.86 12.07
CA ASN A 4 -26.91 -5.66 12.88
C ASN A 4 -25.65 -5.26 13.66
N SER A 5 -24.60 -4.72 13.00
CA SER A 5 -23.61 -3.86 13.70
C SER A 5 -22.59 -3.17 12.78
N VAL A 6 -23.04 -2.44 11.75
CA VAL A 6 -22.21 -1.38 11.16
C VAL A 6 -23.04 -0.11 11.21
N ARG A 7 -22.83 0.71 12.24
CA ARG A 7 -23.41 2.06 12.32
C ARG A 7 -22.81 2.91 11.19
N PHE A 8 -23.47 2.91 10.04
CA PHE A 8 -23.37 3.99 9.08
C PHE A 8 -23.90 5.25 9.78
N PHE A 9 -23.03 6.24 9.98
CA PHE A 9 -23.49 7.57 10.37
C PHE A 9 -24.27 8.15 9.17
N MET A 10 -25.60 8.06 9.25
CA MET A 10 -26.55 8.70 8.33
C MET A 10 -27.17 9.91 9.03
N VAL A 11 -27.17 11.07 8.39
CA VAL A 11 -28.07 12.18 8.74
C VAL A 11 -28.94 12.41 7.51
N ALA A 12 -30.27 12.38 7.70
CA ALA A 12 -31.27 12.56 6.64
C ALA A 12 -31.13 11.59 5.43
N GLY A 13 -30.71 10.34 5.65
CA GLY A 13 -30.61 9.32 4.60
C GLY A 13 -29.41 9.45 3.66
N VAL A 14 -28.51 10.41 3.91
CA VAL A 14 -27.27 10.59 3.13
C VAL A 14 -26.07 10.02 3.92
N PRO A 15 -25.23 9.16 3.31
CA PRO A 15 -24.03 8.64 3.97
C PRO A 15 -22.99 9.76 4.22
N ILE A 16 -22.58 9.93 5.48
CA ILE A 16 -21.62 10.99 5.91
C ILE A 16 -20.16 10.63 5.58
N LEU A 17 -19.88 9.35 5.31
CA LEU A 17 -18.55 8.85 4.99
C LEU A 17 -18.57 8.14 3.63
N PRO A 18 -17.54 8.35 2.78
CA PRO A 18 -17.42 7.59 1.55
C PRO A 18 -17.32 6.09 1.88
N PRO A 19 -18.03 5.20 1.17
CA PRO A 19 -17.94 3.77 1.39
C PRO A 19 -16.50 3.30 1.21
N THR A 20 -16.02 2.47 2.14
CA THR A 20 -14.65 1.93 2.13
C THR A 20 -14.33 1.21 0.81
N PRO A 21 -13.08 1.28 0.35
CA PRO A 21 -12.69 0.97 -1.02
C PRO A 21 -12.60 -0.52 -1.24
N LYS A 22 -13.72 -1.18 -1.55
CA LYS A 22 -13.70 -2.55 -2.06
C LYS A 22 -13.78 -2.60 -3.59
N PHE A 23 -14.25 -1.55 -4.24
CA PHE A 23 -14.22 -1.38 -5.70
C PHE A 23 -14.24 0.13 -6.03
N PHE A 24 -13.14 0.67 -6.55
CA PHE A 24 -13.17 1.98 -7.20
C PHE A 24 -13.60 1.79 -8.67
N PRO A 25 -14.63 2.51 -9.16
CA PRO A 25 -15.01 2.48 -10.57
C PRO A 25 -13.88 3.02 -11.46
N ALA A 26 -13.80 2.56 -12.72
CA ALA A 26 -12.82 3.04 -13.70
C ALA A 26 -12.88 4.56 -13.92
N ASP A 27 -14.05 5.18 -13.72
CA ASP A 27 -14.24 6.62 -13.80
C ASP A 27 -14.55 7.24 -12.42
N TRP A 28 -13.53 7.26 -11.56
CA TRP A 28 -13.60 7.81 -10.21
C TRP A 28 -13.89 9.32 -10.18
N ARG A 29 -13.58 10.04 -11.28
CA ARG A 29 -13.81 11.49 -11.41
C ARG A 29 -15.30 11.80 -11.50
N ALA A 30 -16.05 11.06 -12.33
CA ALA A 30 -17.50 11.17 -12.41
C ALA A 30 -18.19 10.82 -11.08
N TYR A 31 -17.69 9.80 -10.38
CA TYR A 31 -18.19 9.42 -9.05
C TYR A 31 -17.99 10.51 -7.99
N MET A 32 -16.79 11.10 -7.93
CA MET A 32 -16.48 12.22 -7.03
C MET A 32 -17.35 13.44 -7.33
N GLN A 33 -17.58 13.76 -8.61
CA GLN A 33 -18.47 14.85 -9.01
C GLN A 33 -19.92 14.62 -8.56
N GLY A 34 -20.46 13.41 -8.73
CA GLY A 34 -21.82 13.07 -8.27
C GLY A 34 -21.97 13.16 -6.75
N TRP A 35 -20.95 12.76 -5.99
CA TRP A 35 -20.94 12.89 -4.52
C TRP A 35 -20.84 14.35 -4.06
N MET A 36 -20.02 15.17 -4.72
CA MET A 36 -19.91 16.60 -4.44
C MET A 36 -21.21 17.36 -4.74
N GLN A 37 -21.96 16.97 -5.78
CA GLN A 37 -23.25 17.59 -6.11
C GLN A 37 -24.36 17.20 -5.12
N SER A 38 -24.26 16.04 -4.47
CA SER A 38 -25.25 15.56 -3.50
C SER A 38 -25.05 16.09 -2.08
N ASN A 39 -23.90 16.69 -1.77
CA ASN A 39 -23.60 17.28 -0.45
C ASN A 39 -23.45 18.80 -0.56
N VAL A 40 -24.30 19.56 0.13
CA VAL A 40 -24.23 21.02 0.21
C VAL A 40 -22.92 21.43 0.90
N ILE A 41 -22.01 22.00 0.12
CA ILE A 41 -20.74 22.67 0.51
C ILE A 41 -19.92 21.91 1.57
N PRO A 42 -18.98 21.03 1.16
CA PRO A 42 -18.05 20.39 2.09
C PRO A 42 -17.19 21.45 2.82
N ARG A 43 -17.01 21.29 4.15
CA ARG A 43 -16.12 22.15 4.95
C ARG A 43 -14.69 22.06 4.41
N MET A 44 -13.92 23.15 4.46
CA MET A 44 -12.54 23.19 3.93
C MET A 44 -11.65 22.02 4.42
N GLU A 45 -11.81 21.59 5.67
CA GLU A 45 -11.06 20.44 6.22
C GLU A 45 -11.39 19.12 5.50
N GLN A 46 -12.64 18.91 5.07
CA GLN A 46 -13.03 17.71 4.32
C GLN A 46 -12.42 17.72 2.92
N LEU A 47 -12.37 18.87 2.25
CA LEU A 47 -11.73 19.00 0.94
C LEU A 47 -10.20 18.77 1.03
N GLN A 48 -9.55 19.26 2.09
CA GLN A 48 -8.13 19.01 2.32
C GLN A 48 -7.84 17.53 2.58
N ALA A 49 -8.63 16.88 3.45
CA ALA A 49 -8.48 15.44 3.72
C ALA A 49 -8.69 14.59 2.45
N LEU A 50 -9.67 14.96 1.63
CA LEU A 50 -10.00 14.27 0.39
C LEU A 50 -8.92 14.47 -0.68
N TRP A 51 -8.30 15.66 -0.75
CA TRP A 51 -7.15 15.92 -1.61
C TRP A 51 -5.91 15.11 -1.18
N VAL A 52 -5.60 15.06 0.12
CA VAL A 52 -4.48 14.25 0.65
C VAL A 52 -4.68 12.77 0.34
N LEU A 53 -5.88 12.23 0.54
CA LEU A 53 -6.20 10.84 0.21
C LEU A 53 -6.06 10.58 -1.29
N LEU A 54 -6.50 11.51 -2.14
CA LEU A 54 -6.35 11.39 -3.58
C LEU A 54 -4.88 11.34 -4.00
N THR A 55 -4.04 12.23 -3.46
CA THR A 55 -2.60 12.25 -3.74
C THR A 55 -1.93 10.94 -3.30
N LEU A 56 -2.24 10.45 -2.10
CA LEU A 56 -1.70 9.18 -1.60
C LEU A 56 -2.11 7.99 -2.48
N VAL A 57 -3.37 7.94 -2.92
CA VAL A 57 -3.84 6.89 -3.84
C VAL A 57 -3.14 7.00 -5.19
N GLN A 58 -2.94 8.22 -5.70
CA GLN A 58 -2.24 8.44 -6.95
C GLN A 58 -0.78 7.98 -6.87
N ASP A 59 -0.09 8.25 -5.76
CA ASP A 59 1.29 7.81 -5.55
C ASP A 59 1.40 6.28 -5.50
N GLN A 60 0.47 5.61 -4.81
CA GLN A 60 0.42 4.14 -4.79
C GLN A 60 0.23 3.55 -6.19
N ILE A 61 -0.65 4.14 -7.01
CA ILE A 61 -0.87 3.71 -8.39
C ILE A 61 0.39 3.93 -9.23
N ASN A 62 1.07 5.07 -9.08
CA ASN A 62 2.30 5.37 -9.81
C ASN A 62 3.40 4.35 -9.47
N MET A 63 3.61 4.07 -8.18
CA MET A 63 4.58 3.06 -7.73
C MET A 63 4.28 1.67 -8.28
N ALA A 64 3.00 1.27 -8.35
CA ALA A 64 2.60 -0.01 -8.93
C ALA A 64 2.90 -0.07 -10.43
N ASN A 65 2.63 1.02 -11.17
CA ASN A 65 2.93 1.11 -12.60
C ASN A 65 4.43 1.05 -12.89
N ASP A 66 5.26 1.73 -12.10
CA ASP A 66 6.71 1.69 -12.27
C ASP A 66 7.26 0.27 -12.04
N ARG A 67 6.70 -0.47 -11.08
CA ARG A 67 7.02 -1.88 -10.89
C ARG A 67 6.59 -2.79 -12.03
N LEU A 68 5.39 -2.58 -12.55
CA LEU A 68 4.91 -3.32 -13.72
C LEU A 68 5.84 -3.09 -14.92
N ARG A 69 6.25 -1.85 -15.16
CA ARG A 69 7.23 -1.52 -16.21
C ARG A 69 8.58 -2.21 -15.99
N ALA A 70 9.08 -2.25 -14.75
CA ALA A 70 10.31 -2.98 -14.44
C ALA A 70 10.19 -4.48 -14.75
N LEU A 71 9.05 -5.10 -14.46
CA LEU A 71 8.79 -6.50 -14.80
C LEU A 71 8.67 -6.72 -16.32
N GLU A 72 8.07 -5.80 -17.07
CA GLU A 72 8.05 -5.84 -18.54
C GLU A 72 9.47 -5.76 -19.13
N GLU A 73 10.36 -4.95 -18.53
CA GLU A 73 11.77 -4.91 -18.93
C GLU A 73 12.49 -6.23 -18.64
N VAL A 74 12.22 -6.85 -17.49
CA VAL A 74 12.75 -8.19 -17.16
C VAL A 74 12.30 -9.22 -18.18
N GLU A 75 11.03 -9.21 -18.60
CA GLU A 75 10.50 -10.14 -19.61
C GLU A 75 11.23 -9.97 -20.96
N LYS A 76 11.49 -8.73 -21.38
CA LYS A 76 12.29 -8.45 -22.58
C LYS A 76 13.72 -8.99 -22.43
N GLU A 77 14.34 -8.81 -21.27
CA GLU A 77 15.69 -9.29 -20.99
C GLU A 77 15.76 -10.82 -21.02
N ILE A 78 14.73 -11.52 -20.51
CA ILE A 78 14.62 -12.99 -20.64
C ILE A 78 14.56 -13.40 -22.12
N GLY A 79 13.84 -12.65 -22.96
CA GLY A 79 13.86 -12.84 -24.41
C GLY A 79 15.29 -12.75 -24.99
N THR A 80 16.07 -11.75 -24.57
CA THR A 80 17.48 -11.60 -24.95
C THR A 80 18.35 -12.77 -24.49
N VAL A 81 18.16 -13.26 -23.25
CA VAL A 81 18.86 -14.44 -22.71
C VAL A 81 18.62 -15.66 -23.60
N LEU A 82 17.35 -15.94 -23.93
CA LEU A 82 16.98 -17.07 -24.79
C LEU A 82 17.56 -16.93 -26.19
N GLN A 83 17.53 -15.74 -26.77
CA GLN A 83 18.13 -15.47 -28.08
C GLN A 83 19.64 -15.70 -28.06
N CYS A 84 20.35 -15.21 -27.03
CA CYS A 84 21.78 -15.41 -26.91
C CYS A 84 22.13 -16.90 -26.76
N ALA A 85 21.39 -17.64 -25.94
CA ALA A 85 21.55 -19.09 -25.80
C ALA A 85 21.32 -19.83 -27.12
N GLY A 86 20.25 -19.49 -27.85
CA GLY A 86 19.96 -20.06 -29.16
C GLY A 86 21.09 -19.82 -30.17
N ASN A 87 21.62 -18.60 -30.22
CA ASN A 87 22.75 -18.25 -31.08
C ASN A 87 24.04 -19.00 -30.71
N ILE A 88 24.31 -19.17 -29.41
CA ILE A 88 25.47 -19.95 -28.93
C ILE A 88 25.34 -21.41 -29.38
N ILE A 89 24.18 -22.04 -29.14
CA ILE A 89 23.94 -23.44 -29.51
C ILE A 89 24.06 -23.64 -31.03
N LEU A 90 23.47 -22.73 -31.82
CA LEU A 90 23.54 -22.79 -33.28
C LEU A 90 24.96 -22.59 -33.82
N GLU A 91 25.75 -21.73 -33.18
CA GLU A 91 27.15 -21.57 -33.56
C GLU A 91 27.95 -22.83 -33.22
N LEU A 92 27.74 -23.42 -32.04
CA LEU A 92 28.39 -24.66 -31.60
C LEU A 92 28.04 -25.88 -32.47
N SER A 93 26.89 -25.87 -33.16
CA SER A 93 26.51 -26.96 -34.07
C SER A 93 27.24 -26.94 -35.42
N LYS A 94 28.02 -25.90 -35.72
CA LYS A 94 28.80 -25.81 -36.96
C LYS A 94 30.08 -26.65 -36.87
N GLU A 95 30.61 -27.08 -38.00
CA GLU A 95 31.91 -27.78 -38.06
C GLU A 95 33.08 -26.87 -37.66
N LYS A 96 32.97 -25.57 -37.94
CA LYS A 96 33.96 -24.55 -37.57
C LYS A 96 33.28 -23.40 -36.85
N HIS A 97 33.62 -23.23 -35.58
CA HIS A 97 33.03 -22.22 -34.69
C HIS A 97 33.72 -20.87 -34.80
N ASN A 98 32.95 -19.79 -34.72
CA ASN A 98 33.46 -18.43 -34.56
C ASN A 98 33.61 -18.09 -33.06
N ALA A 99 34.83 -18.23 -32.55
CA ALA A 99 35.16 -17.94 -31.14
C ALA A 99 34.82 -16.50 -30.72
N SER A 100 35.11 -15.51 -31.58
CA SER A 100 34.82 -14.10 -31.27
C SER A 100 33.32 -13.81 -31.15
N PHE A 101 32.51 -14.46 -32.00
CA PHE A 101 31.05 -14.38 -31.89
C PHE A 101 30.54 -15.05 -30.62
N LEU A 102 31.04 -16.25 -30.30
CA LEU A 102 30.68 -16.98 -29.08
C LEU A 102 30.98 -16.17 -27.82
N ASP A 103 32.17 -15.57 -27.72
CA ASP A 103 32.56 -14.74 -26.57
C ASP A 103 31.63 -13.53 -26.41
N ARG A 104 31.24 -12.89 -27.51
CA ARG A 104 30.30 -11.77 -27.47
C ARG A 104 28.92 -12.21 -27.00
N GLN A 105 28.40 -13.32 -27.56
CA GLN A 105 27.08 -13.84 -27.18
C GLN A 105 27.07 -14.33 -25.72
N LEU A 106 28.16 -14.93 -25.25
CA LEU A 106 28.32 -15.41 -23.87
C LEU A 106 28.40 -14.24 -22.88
N SER A 107 29.14 -13.18 -23.23
CA SER A 107 29.22 -11.95 -22.44
C SER A 107 27.85 -11.27 -22.32
N GLN A 108 27.12 -11.16 -23.42
CA GLN A 108 25.76 -10.63 -23.43
C GLN A 108 24.80 -11.51 -22.61
N PHE A 109 24.83 -12.83 -22.81
CA PHE A 109 24.03 -13.80 -22.05
C PHE A 109 24.26 -13.63 -20.54
N THR A 110 25.52 -13.60 -20.10
CA THR A 110 25.87 -13.49 -18.68
C THR A 110 25.39 -12.16 -18.09
N THR A 111 25.56 -11.06 -18.84
CA THR A 111 25.11 -9.73 -18.42
C THR A 111 23.59 -9.67 -18.27
N SER A 112 22.87 -10.20 -19.26
CA SER A 112 21.40 -10.25 -19.25
C SER A 112 20.87 -11.13 -18.12
N VAL A 113 21.46 -12.30 -17.87
CA VAL A 113 21.09 -13.18 -16.74
C VAL A 113 21.29 -12.48 -15.40
N ASN A 114 22.43 -11.83 -15.19
CA ASN A 114 22.71 -11.09 -13.96
C ASN A 114 21.69 -9.95 -13.73
N ARG A 115 21.28 -9.25 -14.80
CA ARG A 115 20.26 -8.20 -14.72
C ARG A 115 18.89 -8.78 -14.35
N VAL A 116 18.47 -9.87 -15.00
CA VAL A 116 17.22 -10.57 -14.67
C VAL A 116 17.21 -11.03 -13.21
N GLU A 117 18.28 -11.65 -12.74
CA GLU A 117 18.40 -12.13 -11.36
C GLU A 117 18.35 -10.99 -10.35
N THR A 118 19.08 -9.90 -10.60
CA THR A 118 19.12 -8.73 -9.72
C THR A 118 17.75 -8.10 -9.60
N GLU A 119 17.07 -7.88 -10.73
CA GLU A 119 15.78 -7.18 -10.73
C GLU A 119 14.66 -8.05 -10.15
N LEU A 120 14.61 -9.34 -10.49
CA LEU A 120 13.67 -10.26 -9.85
C LEU A 120 13.90 -10.36 -8.34
N SER A 121 15.16 -10.38 -7.89
CA SER A 121 15.49 -10.37 -6.46
C SER A 121 15.00 -9.10 -5.76
N ASN A 122 15.11 -7.95 -6.42
CA ASN A 122 14.56 -6.68 -5.91
C ASN A 122 13.04 -6.74 -5.78
N GLN A 123 12.34 -7.26 -6.80
CA GLN A 123 10.88 -7.39 -6.77
C GLN A 123 10.42 -8.39 -5.70
N ILE A 124 11.09 -9.54 -5.55
CA ILE A 124 10.82 -10.52 -4.50
C ILE A 124 11.05 -9.92 -3.12
N ARG A 125 12.15 -9.18 -2.92
CA ARG A 125 12.44 -8.51 -1.64
C ARG A 125 11.34 -7.51 -1.30
N TYR A 126 10.89 -6.73 -2.27
CA TYR A 126 9.76 -5.83 -2.05
C TYR A 126 8.48 -6.57 -1.72
N LEU A 127 8.09 -7.57 -2.52
CA LEU A 127 6.89 -8.36 -2.28
C LEU A 127 6.94 -9.01 -0.90
N THR A 128 8.10 -9.48 -0.47
CA THR A 128 8.32 -9.99 0.89
C THR A 128 8.07 -8.88 1.91
N GLN A 129 8.67 -7.69 1.77
CA GLN A 129 8.45 -6.56 2.68
C GLN A 129 6.98 -6.15 2.79
N VAL A 130 6.24 -6.17 1.67
CA VAL A 130 4.82 -5.80 1.70
C VAL A 130 3.88 -6.94 2.11
N ALA A 131 4.24 -8.20 1.86
CA ALA A 131 3.40 -9.37 2.13
C ALA A 131 3.64 -9.99 3.52
N THR A 132 4.85 -9.90 4.09
CA THR A 132 5.15 -10.39 5.45
C THR A 132 4.87 -9.35 6.53
N GLY A 133 4.25 -8.22 6.17
CA GLY A 133 3.47 -7.43 7.10
C GLY A 133 4.21 -6.37 7.90
N GLN A 134 5.17 -5.62 7.33
CA GLN A 134 5.50 -4.27 7.84
C GLN A 134 5.92 -3.29 6.73
N PRO A 135 4.95 -2.77 5.94
CA PRO A 135 5.09 -1.46 5.30
C PRO A 135 4.18 -0.38 5.92
N HIS A 136 3.49 -0.66 7.02
CA HIS A 136 2.61 0.30 7.72
C HIS A 136 3.33 1.15 8.79
N GLU A 137 4.64 0.95 8.98
CA GLU A 137 5.49 1.87 9.74
C GLU A 137 5.70 3.21 9.01
N GLY A 138 5.21 3.35 7.77
CA GLY A 138 5.08 4.63 7.06
C GLY A 138 3.78 5.36 7.44
N SER A 139 3.92 6.32 8.36
CA SER A 139 3.04 7.45 8.70
C SER A 139 1.61 7.23 9.23
N THR A 140 0.77 6.35 8.67
CA THR A 140 -0.67 6.33 9.05
C THR A 140 -1.03 5.31 10.13
N TYR A 141 -0.54 4.08 10.07
CA TYR A 141 -0.85 3.08 11.09
C TYR A 141 -0.13 3.36 12.40
N SER A 142 1.15 3.77 12.35
CA SER A 142 1.88 4.21 13.54
C SER A 142 1.15 5.36 14.24
N ALA A 143 0.80 6.43 13.51
CA ALA A 143 0.08 7.56 14.10
C ALA A 143 -1.30 7.16 14.66
N ARG A 144 -2.06 6.28 13.98
CA ARG A 144 -3.32 5.76 14.54
C ARG A 144 -3.11 4.91 15.78
N LYS A 145 -2.08 4.06 15.80
CA LYS A 145 -1.76 3.21 16.95
C LYS A 145 -1.28 4.05 18.13
N ASP A 146 -0.46 5.05 17.88
CA ASP A 146 0.02 5.99 18.90
C ASP A 146 -1.15 6.79 19.48
N CYS A 147 -2.06 7.28 18.63
CA CYS A 147 -3.30 7.91 19.06
C CYS A 147 -4.21 6.95 19.85
N GLN A 148 -4.39 5.71 19.39
CA GLN A 148 -5.16 4.69 20.10
C GLN A 148 -4.56 4.36 21.47
N MET A 149 -3.23 4.27 21.57
CA MET A 149 -2.54 4.07 22.84
C MET A 149 -2.69 5.29 23.76
N ALA A 150 -2.63 6.51 23.23
CA ALA A 150 -2.87 7.72 23.99
C ALA A 150 -4.31 7.78 24.54
N LEU A 151 -5.31 7.42 23.74
CA LEU A 151 -6.70 7.30 24.18
C LEU A 151 -6.86 6.28 25.30
N ASN A 152 -6.28 5.08 25.14
CA ASN A 152 -6.31 4.05 26.18
C ASN A 152 -5.68 4.54 27.50
N ARG A 153 -4.60 5.33 27.42
CA ARG A 153 -3.98 5.95 28.62
C ARG A 153 -4.89 6.98 29.27
N VAL A 154 -5.58 7.81 28.50
CA VAL A 154 -6.55 8.79 29.01
C VAL A 154 -7.73 8.10 29.68
N ASP A 155 -8.29 7.07 29.05
CA ASP A 155 -9.38 6.28 29.62
C ASP A 155 -8.97 5.61 30.93
N TYR A 156 -7.76 5.04 30.98
CA TYR A 156 -7.22 4.47 32.21
C TYR A 156 -7.04 5.52 33.31
N ALA A 157 -6.49 6.69 33.00
CA ALA A 157 -6.35 7.79 33.95
C ALA A 157 -7.72 8.27 34.48
N ARG A 158 -8.73 8.36 33.60
CA ARG A 158 -10.10 8.73 33.98
C ARG A 158 -10.70 7.72 34.95
N VAL A 159 -10.53 6.42 34.70
CA VAL A 159 -11.00 5.36 35.62
C VAL A 159 -10.33 5.51 36.99
N LYS A 160 -9.01 5.69 37.02
CA LYS A 160 -8.25 5.85 38.28
C LYS A 160 -8.63 7.11 39.06
N LEU A 161 -8.85 8.23 38.38
CA LEU A 161 -9.35 9.45 39.02
C LEU A 161 -10.76 9.26 39.59
N GLY A 162 -11.63 8.52 38.89
CA GLY A 162 -12.97 8.18 39.39
C GLY A 162 -12.97 7.22 40.59
N GLU A 163 -12.01 6.30 40.66
CA GLU A 163 -11.76 5.48 41.86
C GLU A 163 -11.29 6.33 43.04
N LEU A 164 -10.35 7.25 42.80
CA LEU A 164 -9.83 8.15 43.83
C LEU A 164 -10.91 9.11 44.36
N GLY A 165 -11.71 9.70 43.47
CA GLY A 165 -12.81 10.60 43.85
C GLY A 165 -13.80 9.93 44.79
N ARG A 166 -14.27 8.72 44.44
CA ARG A 166 -15.14 7.92 45.31
C ARG A 166 -14.49 7.60 46.66
N THR A 167 -13.19 7.32 46.66
CA THR A 167 -12.45 7.05 47.91
C THR A 167 -12.40 8.30 48.80
N CYS A 168 -12.15 9.47 48.22
CA CYS A 168 -12.17 10.73 48.95
C CYS A 168 -13.56 11.07 49.50
N GLU A 169 -14.63 10.86 48.73
CA GLU A 169 -16.02 11.04 49.20
C GLU A 169 -16.30 10.16 50.41
N ILE A 170 -15.97 8.86 50.34
CA ILE A 170 -16.12 7.93 51.48
C ILE A 170 -15.34 8.41 52.70
N LEU A 171 -14.09 8.85 52.52
CA LEU A 171 -13.26 9.33 53.62
C LEU A 171 -13.80 10.62 54.26
N LEU A 172 -14.38 11.52 53.46
CA LEU A 172 -15.01 12.75 53.93
C LEU A 172 -16.32 12.47 54.67
N ASP A 173 -17.15 11.57 54.15
CA ASP A 173 -18.40 11.14 54.79
C ASP A 173 -18.13 10.39 56.11
N THR A 174 -16.98 9.73 56.25
CA THR A 174 -16.57 9.05 57.49
C THR A 174 -16.08 10.02 58.57
N GLN A 175 -15.79 11.29 58.24
CA GLN A 175 -15.32 12.31 59.18
C GLN A 175 -16.43 13.23 59.72
N THR A 176 -17.69 13.04 59.31
CA THR A 176 -18.85 13.82 59.76
C THR A 176 -19.74 12.98 60.68
#